data_AF-A0A973XCL1-F1
#
_entry.id   AF-A0A973XCL1-F1
#
_cell.length_a   1.000
_cell.length_b   1.000
_cell.length_c   1.000
_cell.angle_alpha   90.00
_cell.angle_beta   90.00
_cell.angle_gamma   90.00
#
_symmetry.space_group_name_H-M   'P 1'
#
loop_
_entity.id
_entity.type
_entity.pdbx_description
1 polymer ?
#
loop_
_entity_poly.entity_id
_entity_poly.type
_entity_poly.pdbx_seq_one_letter_code
_entity_poly.pdbx_strand_id
1 'polypeptide(L)'
;QLDAMLKGVARKEFEVVGSWSVDRLGRSLADLVSLLNDLHSTGVDLYLHKQGINTTTPSGKAMFQMLGVFAEFEREMIRDRVNAGLAVVKATGRNKHGEAVTLGRPKVSPATEDQIRELRGQGVGILKIAKMVGCGTSVVQRIVSA
;
A
#
# COMPACT_ATOMS: atom_id res chain seq x y z
N GLN A 1 -5.72 -6.51 -20.87
CA GLN A 1 -6.37 -7.81 -21.15
C GLN A 1 -7.24 -8.24 -19.97
N LEU A 2 -6.73 -8.30 -18.72
CA LEU A 2 -7.53 -8.56 -17.51
C LEU A 2 -8.71 -7.57 -17.34
N ASP A 3 -8.48 -6.27 -17.47
CA ASP A 3 -9.55 -5.26 -17.34
C ASP A 3 -10.65 -5.40 -18.39
N ALA A 4 -10.31 -5.84 -19.59
CA ALA A 4 -11.29 -6.07 -20.65
C ALA A 4 -12.14 -7.31 -20.34
N MET A 5 -11.51 -8.37 -19.84
CA MET A 5 -12.20 -9.57 -19.35
C MET A 5 -13.15 -9.23 -18.20
N LEU A 6 -12.70 -8.44 -17.21
CA LEU A 6 -13.54 -8.00 -16.08
C LEU A 6 -14.76 -7.19 -16.53
N LYS A 7 -14.61 -6.35 -17.56
CA LYS A 7 -15.75 -5.65 -18.16
C LYS A 7 -16.75 -6.61 -18.79
N GLY A 8 -16.30 -7.68 -19.45
CA GLY A 8 -17.18 -8.72 -19.99
C GLY A 8 -17.86 -9.55 -18.90
N VAL A 9 -17.15 -9.84 -17.79
CA VAL A 9 -17.74 -10.46 -16.58
C VAL A 9 -18.88 -9.61 -16.02
N ALA A 10 -18.66 -8.29 -15.86
CA ALA A 10 -19.69 -7.38 -15.35
C ALA A 10 -20.92 -7.32 -16.26
N ARG A 11 -20.74 -7.55 -17.56
CA ARG A 11 -21.82 -7.65 -18.56
C ARG A 11 -22.46 -9.04 -18.65
N LYS A 12 -21.99 -10.01 -17.85
CA LYS A 12 -22.39 -11.42 -17.89
C LYS A 12 -22.19 -12.06 -19.26
N GLU A 13 -21.12 -11.69 -19.96
CA GLU A 13 -20.72 -12.29 -21.23
C GLU A 13 -20.08 -13.69 -21.04
N PHE A 14 -19.74 -14.05 -19.80
CA PHE A 14 -19.06 -15.30 -19.46
C PHE A 14 -19.74 -16.00 -18.28
N GLU A 15 -19.77 -17.33 -18.30
CA GLU A 15 -20.17 -18.16 -17.15
C GLU A 15 -18.96 -18.61 -16.32
N VAL A 16 -17.82 -18.81 -16.97
CA VAL A 16 -16.57 -19.25 -16.34
C VAL A 16 -15.38 -18.49 -16.90
N VAL A 17 -14.49 -18.02 -16.04
CA VAL A 17 -13.19 -17.45 -16.38
C VAL A 17 -12.10 -18.48 -16.12
N GLY A 18 -11.27 -18.77 -17.12
CA GLY A 18 -10.15 -19.70 -17.02
C GLY A 18 -8.80 -18.99 -17.00
N SER A 19 -7.88 -19.43 -16.15
CA SER A 19 -6.46 -19.05 -16.21
C SER A 19 -5.55 -20.27 -16.04
N TRP A 20 -4.37 -20.21 -16.67
CA TRP A 20 -3.35 -21.23 -16.51
C TRP A 20 -2.84 -21.30 -15.06
N SER A 21 -2.65 -20.14 -14.43
CA SER A 21 -2.08 -20.03 -13.09
C SER A 21 -2.56 -18.77 -12.36
N VAL A 22 -2.48 -18.82 -11.03
CA VAL A 22 -2.87 -17.72 -10.12
C VAL A 22 -2.09 -16.42 -10.36
N ASP A 23 -0.80 -16.49 -10.71
CA ASP A 23 0.05 -15.31 -10.95
C ASP A 23 -0.39 -14.44 -12.14
N ARG A 24 -1.30 -14.95 -12.98
CA ARG A 24 -1.88 -14.22 -14.11
C ARG A 24 -3.14 -13.42 -13.75
N LEU A 25 -3.69 -13.65 -12.56
CA LEU A 25 -4.95 -13.04 -12.12
C LEU A 25 -4.76 -11.90 -11.12
N GLY A 26 -3.59 -11.82 -10.47
CA GLY A 26 -3.31 -10.78 -9.48
C GLY A 26 -1.83 -10.73 -9.14
N ARG A 27 -1.38 -9.60 -8.57
CA ARG A 27 0.02 -9.43 -8.13
C ARG A 27 0.20 -9.81 -6.66
N SER A 28 -0.90 -9.92 -5.93
CA SER A 28 -0.96 -10.36 -4.55
C SER A 28 -2.15 -11.30 -4.35
N LEU A 29 -2.11 -12.06 -3.25
CA LEU A 29 -3.25 -12.89 -2.85
C LEU A 29 -4.49 -12.03 -2.52
N ALA A 30 -4.30 -10.82 -2.00
CA ALA A 30 -5.39 -9.86 -1.80
C ALA A 30 -6.06 -9.44 -3.11
N ASP A 31 -5.28 -9.20 -4.17
CA ASP A 31 -5.83 -8.90 -5.50
C ASP A 31 -6.66 -10.07 -6.03
N LEU A 32 -6.19 -11.30 -5.82
CA LEU A 32 -6.89 -12.52 -6.23
C LEU A 32 -8.21 -12.70 -5.47
N VAL A 33 -8.22 -12.44 -4.17
CA VAL A 33 -9.43 -12.50 -3.34
C VAL A 33 -10.44 -11.45 -3.79
N SER A 34 -9.99 -10.21 -4.04
CA SER A 34 -10.84 -9.15 -4.55
C SER A 34 -11.45 -9.52 -5.90
N LEU A 35 -10.63 -9.99 -6.84
CA LEU A 35 -11.09 -10.47 -8.14
C LEU A 35 -12.17 -11.55 -7.98
N LEU A 36 -11.97 -12.49 -7.05
CA LEU A 36 -12.93 -13.56 -6.88
C LEU A 36 -14.25 -13.08 -6.26
N ASN A 37 -14.21 -12.14 -5.32
CA ASN A 37 -15.42 -11.54 -4.79
C ASN A 37 -16.23 -10.87 -5.92
N ASP A 38 -15.54 -10.21 -6.85
CA ASP A 38 -16.17 -9.61 -8.02
C ASP A 38 -16.79 -10.69 -8.95
N LEU A 39 -16.05 -11.75 -9.26
CA LEU A 39 -16.56 -12.89 -10.06
C LEU A 39 -17.78 -13.56 -9.38
N HIS A 40 -17.69 -13.82 -8.08
CA HIS A 40 -18.76 -14.48 -7.32
C HIS A 40 -20.02 -13.59 -7.23
N SER A 41 -19.86 -12.28 -7.04
CA SER A 41 -20.99 -11.33 -7.02
C SER A 41 -21.74 -11.25 -8.35
N THR A 42 -21.04 -11.54 -9.45
CA THR A 42 -21.61 -11.54 -10.81
C THR A 42 -22.13 -12.91 -11.23
N GLY A 43 -21.89 -13.96 -10.42
CA GLY A 43 -22.29 -15.33 -10.69
C GLY A 43 -21.38 -16.07 -11.67
N VAL A 44 -20.16 -15.56 -11.89
CA VAL A 44 -19.17 -16.14 -12.79
C VAL A 44 -18.19 -17.00 -11.99
N ASP A 45 -17.95 -18.22 -12.45
CA ASP A 45 -17.00 -19.14 -11.81
C ASP A 45 -15.57 -18.97 -12.34
N LEU A 46 -14.59 -19.49 -11.61
CA LEU A 46 -13.17 -19.46 -11.91
C LEU A 46 -12.61 -20.88 -12.07
N TYR A 47 -11.81 -21.08 -13.11
CA TYR A 47 -11.02 -22.28 -13.34
C TYR A 47 -9.52 -21.95 -13.39
N LEU A 48 -8.73 -22.66 -12.59
CA LEU A 48 -7.29 -22.55 -12.53
C LEU A 48 -6.64 -23.88 -12.89
N HIS A 49 -5.98 -23.94 -14.04
CA HIS A 49 -5.44 -25.20 -14.56
C HIS A 49 -4.32 -25.76 -13.67
N LYS A 50 -3.27 -24.97 -13.39
CA LYS A 50 -2.10 -25.42 -12.64
C LYS A 50 -2.41 -25.82 -11.20
N GLN A 51 -3.37 -25.14 -10.57
CA GLN A 51 -3.80 -25.40 -9.19
C GLN A 51 -4.88 -26.49 -9.10
N GLY A 52 -5.48 -26.88 -10.23
CA GLY A 52 -6.62 -27.80 -10.27
C GLY A 52 -7.85 -27.24 -9.56
N ILE A 53 -7.94 -25.92 -9.37
CA ILE A 53 -9.06 -25.29 -8.66
C ILE A 53 -10.16 -25.00 -9.68
N ASN A 54 -11.33 -25.59 -9.43
CA ASN A 54 -12.52 -25.36 -10.22
C ASN A 54 -13.66 -24.90 -9.32
N THR A 55 -13.99 -23.62 -9.33
CA THR A 55 -15.07 -23.09 -8.50
C THR A 55 -16.45 -23.46 -9.02
N THR A 56 -16.62 -24.14 -10.15
CA THR A 56 -17.95 -24.67 -10.51
C THR A 56 -18.38 -25.81 -9.57
N THR A 57 -17.44 -26.39 -8.82
CA THR A 57 -17.71 -27.46 -7.84
C THR A 57 -17.84 -26.90 -6.43
N PRO A 58 -18.73 -27.45 -5.57
CA PRO A 58 -18.83 -27.02 -4.17
C PRO A 58 -17.51 -27.11 -3.40
N SER A 59 -16.75 -28.19 -3.62
CA SER A 59 -15.42 -28.38 -3.02
C SER A 59 -14.42 -27.34 -3.49
N GLY A 60 -14.42 -26.99 -4.77
CA GLY A 60 -13.55 -25.95 -5.32
C GLY A 60 -13.94 -24.55 -4.83
N LYS A 61 -15.24 -24.24 -4.66
CA LYS A 61 -15.68 -23.00 -4.00
C LYS A 61 -15.17 -22.93 -2.56
N ALA A 62 -15.34 -24.00 -1.78
CA ALA A 62 -14.89 -24.06 -0.39
C ALA A 62 -13.37 -23.93 -0.26
N MET A 63 -12.60 -24.65 -1.08
CA MET A 63 -11.15 -24.57 -1.10
C MET A 63 -10.67 -23.16 -1.45
N PHE A 64 -11.31 -22.52 -2.43
CA PHE A 64 -10.98 -21.15 -2.80
C PHE A 64 -11.30 -20.16 -1.68
N GLN A 65 -12.48 -20.25 -1.05
CA GLN A 65 -12.85 -19.40 0.09
C GLN A 65 -11.84 -19.54 1.23
N MET A 66 -11.40 -20.77 1.53
CA MET A 66 -10.38 -21.03 2.53
C MET A 66 -9.04 -20.37 2.18
N LEU A 67 -8.62 -20.39 0.91
CA LEU A 67 -7.43 -19.66 0.46
C LEU A 67 -7.58 -18.15 0.68
N GLY A 68 -8.79 -17.61 0.52
CA GLY A 68 -9.08 -16.22 0.85
C GLY A 68 -8.93 -15.91 2.34
N VAL A 69 -9.43 -16.78 3.22
CA VAL A 69 -9.25 -16.65 4.68
C VAL A 69 -7.76 -16.66 5.06
N PHE A 70 -6.98 -17.57 4.48
CA PHE A 70 -5.52 -17.59 4.70
C PHE A 70 -4.83 -16.31 4.23
N ALA A 71 -5.32 -15.72 3.13
CA ALA A 71 -4.80 -14.45 2.63
C ALA A 71 -4.97 -13.29 3.60
N GLU A 72 -6.19 -13.16 4.15
CA GLU A 72 -6.53 -12.13 5.12
C GLU A 72 -5.72 -12.33 6.39
N PHE A 73 -5.65 -13.56 6.88
CA PHE A 73 -4.86 -13.91 8.05
C PHE A 73 -3.37 -13.56 7.89
N GLU A 74 -2.75 -13.90 6.76
CA GLU A 74 -1.34 -13.57 6.51
C GLU A 74 -1.13 -12.05 6.45
N ARG A 75 -2.04 -11.32 5.81
CA ARG A 75 -2.00 -9.86 5.72
C ARG A 75 -2.12 -9.19 7.10
N GLU A 76 -3.02 -9.67 7.95
CA GLU A 76 -3.18 -9.18 9.31
C GLU A 76 -1.94 -9.47 10.16
N MET A 77 -1.40 -10.70 10.09
CA MET A 77 -0.17 -11.08 10.77
C MET A 77 1.04 -10.20 10.40
N ILE A 78 1.18 -9.86 9.12
CA ILE A 78 2.23 -8.93 8.67
C ILE A 78 2.00 -7.54 9.26
N ARG A 79 0.75 -7.04 9.22
CA ARG A 79 0.39 -5.72 9.75
C ARG A 79 0.66 -5.61 11.24
N ASP A 80 0.30 -6.63 12.02
CA ASP A 80 0.53 -6.68 13.46
C ASP A 80 2.02 -6.66 13.78
N ARG A 81 2.83 -7.45 13.05
CA ARG A 81 4.28 -7.45 13.21
C ARG A 81 4.90 -6.08 12.91
N VAL A 82 4.45 -5.41 11.85
CA VAL A 82 4.92 -4.06 11.50
C VAL A 82 4.53 -3.05 12.57
N ASN A 83 3.30 -3.09 13.04
CA ASN A 83 2.80 -2.19 14.09
C ASN A 83 3.58 -2.38 15.41
N ALA A 84 3.85 -3.63 15.80
CA ALA A 84 4.67 -3.93 16.97
C ALA A 84 6.09 -3.35 16.82
N GLY A 85 6.72 -3.50 15.65
CA GLY A 85 8.02 -2.88 15.36
C GLY A 85 7.98 -1.36 15.44
N LEU A 86 6.94 -0.73 14.87
CA LEU A 86 6.77 0.73 14.92
C LEU A 86 6.54 1.23 16.35
N ALA A 87 5.83 0.47 17.20
CA ALA A 87 5.63 0.82 18.60
C ALA A 87 6.96 0.88 19.37
N VAL A 88 7.85 -0.09 19.12
CA VAL A 88 9.21 -0.09 19.71
C VAL A 88 10.00 1.12 19.24
N VAL A 89 9.98 1.45 17.94
CA VAL A 89 10.68 2.63 17.40
C VAL A 89 10.12 3.92 17.99
N LYS A 90 8.79 4.05 18.15
CA LYS A 90 8.17 5.22 18.77
C LYS A 90 8.58 5.39 20.24
N ALA A 91 8.71 4.29 20.99
CA ALA A 91 9.07 4.33 22.40
C ALA A 91 10.57 4.58 22.64
N THR A 92 11.43 4.00 21.80
CA THR A 92 12.89 3.96 22.04
C THR A 92 13.72 4.82 21.08
N GLY A 93 13.12 5.28 19.97
CA GLY A 93 13.83 5.90 18.86
C GLY A 93 14.73 4.93 18.08
N ARG A 94 14.63 3.61 18.33
CA ARG A 94 15.52 2.59 17.74
C ARG A 94 14.74 1.44 17.14
N ASN A 95 15.30 0.83 16.10
CA ASN A 95 14.73 -0.38 15.49
C ASN A 95 15.14 -1.66 16.25
N LYS A 96 14.66 -2.81 15.77
CA LYS A 96 14.97 -4.14 16.34
C LYS A 96 16.46 -4.52 16.30
N HIS A 97 17.28 -3.81 15.53
CA HIS A 97 18.73 -4.01 15.46
C HIS A 97 19.51 -3.05 16.38
N GLY A 98 18.81 -2.20 17.14
CA GLY A 98 19.41 -1.21 18.03
C GLY A 98 19.87 0.07 17.33
N GLU A 99 19.59 0.22 16.04
CA GLU A 99 19.95 1.40 15.23
C GLU A 99 18.95 2.53 15.48
N ALA A 100 19.43 3.77 15.55
CA ALA A 100 18.56 4.93 15.67
C ALA A 100 17.75 5.13 14.38
N VAL A 101 16.42 5.21 14.52
CA VAL A 101 15.50 5.38 13.39
C VAL A 101 14.57 6.55 13.69
N THR A 102 14.55 7.52 12.77
CA THR A 102 13.57 8.61 12.79
C THR A 102 12.40 8.25 11.88
N LEU A 103 11.19 8.21 12.43
CA LEU A 103 9.99 7.97 11.65
C LEU A 103 9.56 9.24 10.91
N GLY A 104 9.06 9.07 9.68
CA GLY A 104 8.54 10.16 8.87
C GLY A 104 9.58 10.82 7.96
N ARG A 105 9.22 11.95 7.36
CA ARG A 105 10.09 12.69 6.45
C ARG A 105 11.26 13.29 7.24
N PRO A 106 12.52 13.12 6.79
CA PRO A 106 13.65 13.81 7.39
C PRO A 106 13.42 15.32 7.47
N LYS A 107 13.76 15.92 8.61
CA LYS A 107 13.73 17.38 8.76
C LYS A 107 14.80 18.00 7.87
N VAL A 108 14.59 19.27 7.52
CA VAL A 108 15.63 20.08 6.86
C VAL A 108 16.86 20.14 7.76
N SER A 109 18.05 20.26 7.16
CA SER A 109 19.28 20.32 7.94
C SER A 109 19.28 21.53 8.88
N PRO A 110 19.91 21.45 10.07
CA PRO A 110 20.00 22.58 10.98
C PRO A 110 20.57 23.84 10.33
N ALA A 111 21.61 23.70 9.49
CA ALA A 111 22.20 24.80 8.72
C ALA A 111 21.19 25.49 7.80
N THR A 112 20.30 24.71 7.19
CA THR A 112 19.20 25.23 6.35
C THR A 112 18.16 25.97 7.20
N GLU A 113 17.84 25.47 8.39
CA GLU A 113 16.91 26.15 9.31
C GLU A 113 17.50 27.49 9.81
N ASP A 114 18.79 27.53 10.12
CA ASP A 114 19.47 28.75 10.57
C ASP A 114 19.56 29.80 9.47
N GLN A 115 19.89 29.38 8.24
CA GLN A 115 19.88 30.25 7.07
C GLN A 115 18.49 30.86 6.83
N ILE A 116 17.42 30.08 7.03
CA ILE A 116 16.03 30.58 6.92
C ILE A 116 15.74 31.65 7.99
N ARG A 117 16.14 31.42 9.24
CA ARG A 117 15.95 32.37 10.35
C ARG A 117 16.72 33.67 10.10
N GLU A 118 17.97 33.57 9.66
CA GLU A 118 18.82 34.72 9.35
C GLU A 118 18.23 35.56 8.22
N LEU A 119 17.89 34.95 7.08
CA LEU A 119 17.26 35.64 5.95
C LEU A 119 15.93 36.29 6.34
N ARG A 120 15.19 35.68 7.28
CA ARG A 120 13.96 36.27 7.81
C ARG A 120 14.25 37.49 8.70
N GLY A 121 15.28 37.43 9.54
CA GLY A 121 15.76 38.55 10.35
C GLY A 121 16.23 39.74 9.52
N GLN A 122 16.76 39.49 8.32
CA GLN A 122 17.09 40.51 7.32
C GLN A 122 15.87 41.08 6.58
N GLY A 123 14.65 40.67 6.95
CA GLY A 123 13.39 41.17 6.37
C GLY A 123 12.99 40.52 5.04
N VAL A 124 13.66 39.45 4.60
CA VAL A 124 13.33 38.80 3.32
C VAL A 124 11.97 38.10 3.39
N GLY A 125 11.19 38.22 2.31
CA GLY A 125 9.88 37.58 2.18
C GLY A 125 9.95 36.06 2.04
N ILE A 126 8.98 35.36 2.64
CA ILE A 126 8.90 33.88 2.73
C ILE A 126 9.07 33.18 1.38
N LEU A 127 8.41 33.68 0.32
CA LEU A 127 8.50 33.11 -1.03
C LEU A 127 9.92 33.19 -1.60
N LYS A 128 10.62 34.30 -1.34
CA LYS A 128 11.98 34.52 -1.81
C LYS A 128 12.96 33.62 -1.04
N ILE A 129 12.77 33.47 0.27
CA ILE A 129 13.57 32.54 1.10
C ILE A 129 13.43 31.10 0.59
N ALA A 130 12.19 30.63 0.37
CA ALA A 130 11.93 29.28 -0.14
C ALA A 130 12.68 29.00 -1.45
N LYS A 131 12.67 29.97 -2.38
CA LYS A 131 13.39 29.86 -3.65
C LYS A 131 14.91 29.88 -3.51
N MET A 132 15.46 30.71 -2.61
CA MET A 132 16.91 30.81 -2.39
C MET A 132 17.48 29.58 -1.70
N VAL A 133 16.74 29.02 -0.75
CA VAL A 133 17.17 27.88 0.07
C VAL A 133 16.80 26.53 -0.58
N GLY A 134 15.96 26.54 -1.61
CA GLY A 134 15.54 25.33 -2.33
C GLY A 134 14.57 24.46 -1.55
N CYS A 135 13.77 25.03 -0.66
CA CYS A 135 12.78 24.31 0.14
C CYS A 135 11.35 24.79 -0.13
N GLY A 136 10.35 23.97 0.24
CA GLY A 136 8.94 24.36 0.09
C GLY A 136 8.57 25.54 0.99
N THR A 137 7.65 26.39 0.55
CA THR A 137 7.18 27.56 1.32
C THR A 137 6.58 27.18 2.68
N SER A 138 5.92 26.03 2.77
CA SER A 138 5.39 25.46 4.01
C SER A 138 6.49 25.12 5.03
N VAL A 139 7.68 24.73 4.56
CA VAL A 139 8.83 24.47 5.44
C VAL A 139 9.36 25.76 6.04
N VAL A 140 9.50 26.81 5.22
CA VAL A 140 9.90 28.16 5.67
C VAL A 140 8.90 28.72 6.68
N GLN A 141 7.60 28.64 6.39
CA GLN A 141 6.55 29.09 7.31
C GLN A 141 6.61 28.34 8.64
N ARG A 142 6.72 27.01 8.62
CA ARG A 142 6.83 26.21 9.85
C ARG A 142 8.04 26.61 10.69
N ILE A 143 9.19 26.91 10.08
CA ILE A 143 10.42 27.28 10.80
C ILE A 143 10.35 28.70 11.35
N VAL A 144 9.71 29.62 10.64
CA VAL A 144 9.55 31.03 11.06
C VAL A 144 8.47 31.18 12.14
N SER A 145 7.45 30.31 12.14
CA SER A 145 6.38 30.32 13.15
C SER A 145 6.67 29.47 14.39
N ALA A 146 7.79 28.73 14.41
CA ALA A 146 8.24 27.91 15.54
C ALA A 146 9.23 28.69 16.41
#